data_AF-A0A015JXC1-F1
#
_entry.id   AF-A0A015JXC1-F1
#
_cell.length_a   1.000
_cell.length_b   1.000
_cell.length_c   1.000
_cell.angle_alpha   90.00
_cell.angle_beta   90.00
_cell.angle_gamma   90.00
#
_symmetry.space_group_name_H-M   'P 1'
#
loop_
_entity.id
_entity.type
_entity.pdbx_description
1 polymer ?
#
loop_
_entity_poly.entity_id
_entity_poly.type
_entity_poly.pdbx_seq_one_letter_code
_entity_poly.pdbx_strand_id
1 'polypeptide(L)'
;MGRCKSSKRITTHRKSKNSIQGIEKSNKTSNTNDKDVKGVSDIIDHNLDVIFVGVVPSCKNAARKEHYYCSSSNQFYKLLHESGFTERKLKPEEDGSLLNYKIGLMNIRTKFTQKNLIDPKEEIREEIETFIEKIRKYKPKFICFNGKDGFATFMSIKNDVAINKKYEFGFKNDDKIDWIDENGFTKIYLLPSTGGLNSSFRYDEKKEFAKELKSLIKSDNDDVDDADDVKIIDNDE
;
A
#
# COMPACT_ATOMS: atom_id res chain seq x y z
N MET A 1 -66.03 46.80 25.58
CA MET A 1 -67.21 45.91 25.45
C MET A 1 -67.17 45.32 24.05
N GLY A 2 -67.29 44.04 23.73
CA GLY A 2 -67.71 42.84 24.43
C GLY A 2 -68.23 41.87 23.35
N ARG A 3 -67.75 40.61 23.41
CA ARG A 3 -68.36 39.36 22.89
C ARG A 3 -68.36 39.05 21.38
N CYS A 4 -67.54 38.05 21.09
CA CYS A 4 -67.69 36.92 20.16
C CYS A 4 -69.02 36.15 20.27
N LYS A 5 -69.56 35.65 19.14
CA LYS A 5 -70.20 34.32 18.92
C LYS A 5 -70.17 34.01 17.39
N SER A 6 -69.32 33.11 16.89
CA SER A 6 -69.41 31.63 16.81
C SER A 6 -70.48 31.09 15.86
N SER A 7 -70.05 30.40 14.80
CA SER A 7 -70.71 29.15 14.37
C SER A 7 -69.69 28.18 13.78
N LYS A 8 -69.91 26.91 14.10
CA LYS A 8 -68.99 25.76 14.08
C LYS A 8 -68.99 25.05 12.72
N ARG A 9 -67.85 24.48 12.33
CA ARG A 9 -67.79 23.22 11.59
C ARG A 9 -66.74 22.29 12.20
N ILE A 10 -67.26 21.30 12.94
CA ILE A 10 -66.68 20.00 13.30
C ILE A 10 -66.85 19.14 12.02
N THR A 11 -65.94 18.36 11.44
CA THR A 11 -65.03 17.25 11.85
C THR A 11 -64.32 16.89 10.51
N THR A 12 -63.12 16.30 10.38
CA THR A 12 -62.52 15.12 11.01
C THR A 12 -60.99 15.19 10.81
N HIS A 13 -60.21 14.98 11.87
CA HIS A 13 -58.78 14.69 11.75
C HIS A 13 -58.56 13.31 11.11
N ARG A 14 -58.02 13.28 9.89
CA ARG A 14 -57.50 12.05 9.30
C ARG A 14 -56.11 11.81 9.88
N LYS A 15 -56.02 10.91 10.86
CA LYS A 15 -54.76 10.30 11.31
C LYS A 15 -54.10 9.66 10.08
N SER A 16 -52.98 10.19 9.60
CA SER A 16 -52.12 9.44 8.68
C SER A 16 -51.50 8.30 9.47
N LYS A 17 -52.03 7.10 9.27
CA LYS A 17 -51.43 5.86 9.75
C LYS A 17 -50.08 5.71 9.08
N ASN A 18 -49.01 5.79 9.88
CA ASN A 18 -47.71 5.21 9.56
C ASN A 18 -47.95 3.76 9.15
N SER A 19 -47.76 3.47 7.86
CA SER A 19 -47.61 2.11 7.36
C SER A 19 -46.14 1.94 7.04
N ILE A 20 -45.41 1.42 8.02
CA ILE A 20 -44.11 0.81 7.84
C ILE A 20 -44.39 -0.46 7.04
N GLN A 21 -44.36 -0.38 5.71
CA GLN A 21 -44.31 -1.56 4.86
C GLN A 21 -42.86 -2.03 4.82
N GLY A 22 -42.69 -3.28 5.26
CA GLY A 22 -41.42 -3.91 5.57
C GLY A 22 -40.46 -3.87 4.40
N ILE A 23 -39.27 -3.33 4.67
CA ILE A 23 -38.05 -3.71 3.97
C ILE A 23 -37.78 -5.14 4.42
N GLU A 24 -38.23 -6.12 3.64
CA GLU A 24 -37.71 -7.47 3.72
C GLU A 24 -36.21 -7.39 3.44
N LYS A 25 -35.43 -7.36 4.52
CA LYS A 25 -34.01 -7.66 4.49
C LYS A 25 -33.89 -9.07 3.94
N SER A 26 -33.54 -9.18 2.67
CA SER A 26 -33.04 -10.43 2.12
C SER A 26 -31.76 -10.80 2.86
N ASN A 27 -31.92 -11.51 3.97
CA ASN A 27 -30.85 -12.24 4.65
C ASN A 27 -30.42 -13.37 3.71
N LYS A 28 -29.65 -13.04 2.68
CA LYS A 28 -28.75 -14.02 2.07
C LYS A 28 -27.62 -14.23 3.08
N THR A 29 -27.81 -15.23 3.91
CA THR A 29 -26.75 -15.90 4.67
C THR A 29 -25.69 -16.40 3.69
N SER A 30 -24.71 -15.56 3.38
CA SER A 30 -23.45 -16.04 2.81
C SER A 30 -22.62 -16.57 3.97
N ASN A 31 -22.79 -17.87 4.26
CA ASN A 31 -21.87 -18.66 5.06
C ASN A 31 -20.52 -18.76 4.34
N THR A 32 -19.70 -17.72 4.45
CA THR A 32 -18.27 -17.78 4.14
C THR A 32 -17.55 -17.18 5.34
N ASN A 33 -16.74 -17.98 6.04
CA ASN A 33 -15.93 -17.53 7.15
C ASN A 33 -15.19 -16.24 6.75
N ASP A 34 -15.42 -15.15 7.48
CA ASP A 34 -14.84 -13.81 7.22
C ASP A 34 -13.29 -13.77 7.34
N LYS A 35 -12.65 -14.92 7.60
CA LYS A 35 -11.20 -15.08 7.76
C LYS A 35 -10.43 -15.33 6.45
N ASP A 36 -11.12 -15.64 5.35
CA ASP A 36 -10.47 -16.20 4.14
C ASP A 36 -10.48 -15.27 2.91
N VAL A 37 -10.68 -13.95 3.07
CA VAL A 37 -10.54 -13.03 1.94
C VAL A 37 -9.05 -12.85 1.61
N LYS A 38 -8.56 -13.65 0.65
CA LYS A 38 -7.19 -13.59 0.15
C LYS A 38 -6.96 -12.23 -0.52
N GLY A 39 -5.94 -11.49 -0.06
CA GLY A 39 -5.52 -10.23 -0.67
C GLY A 39 -4.95 -10.39 -2.08
N VAL A 40 -4.52 -9.29 -2.69
CA VAL A 40 -3.83 -9.29 -3.98
C VAL A 40 -2.52 -10.09 -3.85
N SER A 41 -2.27 -11.00 -4.79
CA SER A 41 -1.01 -11.76 -4.85
C SER A 41 0.18 -10.81 -5.05
N ASP A 42 1.36 -11.19 -4.56
CA ASP A 42 2.57 -10.42 -4.84
C ASP A 42 2.90 -10.45 -6.34
N ILE A 43 3.35 -9.32 -6.87
CA ILE A 43 3.94 -9.18 -8.20
C ILE A 43 5.43 -9.02 -7.98
N ILE A 44 6.19 -10.10 -8.12
CA ILE A 44 7.59 -10.17 -7.71
C ILE A 44 8.38 -11.08 -8.65
N ASP A 45 9.62 -10.70 -8.91
CA ASP A 45 10.60 -11.46 -9.69
C ASP A 45 12.01 -11.12 -9.19
N HIS A 46 13.02 -11.78 -9.74
CA HIS A 46 14.43 -11.45 -9.55
C HIS A 46 14.83 -10.20 -10.35
N ASN A 47 15.99 -9.60 -10.01
CA ASN A 47 16.59 -8.46 -10.73
C ASN A 47 15.68 -7.20 -10.80
N LEU A 48 14.86 -6.99 -9.78
CA LEU A 48 14.02 -5.80 -9.66
C LEU A 48 14.82 -4.63 -9.10
N ASP A 49 14.61 -3.45 -9.68
CA ASP A 49 15.16 -2.20 -9.18
C ASP A 49 14.46 -1.80 -7.87
N VAL A 50 13.15 -1.99 -7.81
CA VAL A 50 12.35 -1.63 -6.63
C VAL A 50 11.11 -2.49 -6.45
N ILE A 51 10.78 -2.81 -5.20
CA ILE A 51 9.45 -3.28 -4.83
C ILE A 51 8.72 -2.18 -4.05
N PHE A 52 7.54 -1.75 -4.54
CA PHE A 52 6.67 -0.87 -3.75
C PHE A 52 5.84 -1.69 -2.77
N VAL A 53 5.94 -1.32 -1.50
CA VAL A 53 5.33 -2.03 -0.38
C VAL A 53 4.13 -1.25 0.13
N GLY A 54 2.94 -1.78 -0.13
CA GLY A 54 1.69 -1.26 0.40
C GLY A 54 1.40 -1.76 1.82
N VAL A 55 0.35 -1.19 2.40
CA VAL A 55 -0.27 -1.66 3.64
C VAL A 55 -1.64 -2.17 3.23
N VAL A 56 -1.94 -3.47 3.39
CA VAL A 56 -3.30 -3.97 3.09
C VAL A 56 -4.30 -3.22 3.98
N PRO A 57 -5.24 -2.43 3.42
CA PRO A 57 -6.14 -1.62 4.25
C PRO A 57 -7.41 -2.37 4.64
N SER A 58 -7.66 -2.36 5.95
CA SER A 58 -8.88 -2.45 6.81
C SER A 58 -10.33 -2.60 6.27
N CYS A 59 -10.62 -2.74 4.96
CA CYS A 59 -11.99 -3.00 4.50
C CYS A 59 -12.13 -4.12 3.44
N LYS A 60 -13.21 -4.92 3.57
CA LYS A 60 -13.56 -6.10 2.74
C LYS A 60 -13.65 -5.80 1.23
N ASN A 61 -13.98 -4.55 0.86
CA ASN A 61 -14.04 -4.12 -0.54
C ASN A 61 -12.65 -3.82 -1.14
N ALA A 62 -11.65 -3.52 -0.31
CA ALA A 62 -10.27 -3.40 -0.76
C ALA A 62 -9.65 -4.77 -1.01
N ALA A 63 -9.98 -5.77 -0.17
CA ALA A 63 -9.50 -7.15 -0.30
C ALA A 63 -10.12 -7.93 -1.48
N ARG A 64 -11.25 -7.46 -2.05
CA ARG A 64 -11.86 -8.02 -3.26
C ARG A 64 -11.29 -7.45 -4.57
N LYS A 65 -10.36 -6.50 -4.48
CA LYS A 65 -9.73 -5.91 -5.66
C LYS A 65 -8.61 -6.84 -6.10
N GLU A 66 -8.58 -7.18 -7.38
CA GLU A 66 -7.55 -8.05 -7.97
C GLU A 66 -6.27 -7.29 -8.32
N HIS A 67 -6.29 -5.96 -8.24
CA HIS A 67 -5.18 -5.11 -8.67
C HIS A 67 -4.72 -4.13 -7.60
N TYR A 68 -3.42 -3.92 -7.55
CA TYR A 68 -2.79 -2.96 -6.64
C TYR A 68 -3.27 -1.53 -6.91
N TYR A 69 -3.42 -0.75 -5.84
CA TYR A 69 -3.68 0.69 -5.90
C TYR A 69 -4.85 1.13 -6.82
N CYS A 70 -5.83 0.28 -7.09
CA CYS A 70 -6.91 0.54 -8.06
C CYS A 70 -8.05 1.44 -7.53
N SER A 71 -7.88 2.15 -6.41
CA SER A 71 -8.85 3.17 -6.01
C SER A 71 -8.75 4.36 -6.96
N SER A 72 -9.88 4.93 -7.38
CA SER A 72 -9.92 6.13 -8.24
C SER A 72 -9.20 7.33 -7.62
N SER A 73 -9.14 7.39 -6.29
CA SER A 73 -8.45 8.43 -5.54
C SER A 73 -6.96 8.12 -5.29
N ASN A 74 -6.47 6.94 -5.65
CA ASN A 74 -5.06 6.60 -5.49
C ASN A 74 -4.22 7.17 -6.63
N GLN A 75 -3.09 7.79 -6.28
CA GLN A 75 -2.24 8.51 -7.21
C GLN A 75 -1.06 7.68 -7.73
N PHE A 76 -0.92 6.40 -7.34
CA PHE A 76 0.27 5.57 -7.58
C PHE A 76 0.70 5.51 -9.05
N TYR A 77 -0.16 5.06 -9.96
CA TYR A 77 0.21 4.93 -11.38
C TYR A 77 0.46 6.29 -12.06
N LYS A 78 -0.23 7.35 -11.60
CA LYS A 78 0.05 8.71 -12.06
C LYS A 78 1.44 9.15 -11.61
N LEU A 79 1.77 8.87 -10.36
CA LEU A 79 3.05 9.18 -9.74
C LEU A 79 4.20 8.50 -10.47
N LEU A 80 4.10 7.17 -10.70
CA LEU A 80 5.13 6.40 -11.42
C LEU A 80 5.44 6.99 -12.79
N HIS A 81 4.40 7.31 -13.57
CA HIS A 81 4.60 7.90 -14.88
C HIS A 81 5.24 9.29 -14.82
N GLU A 82 4.70 10.19 -13.99
CA GLU A 82 5.16 11.57 -13.92
C GLU A 82 6.51 11.74 -13.21
N SER A 83 6.97 10.73 -12.46
CA SER A 83 8.34 10.68 -11.92
C SER A 83 9.29 9.82 -12.76
N GLY A 84 8.87 9.32 -13.92
CA GLY A 84 9.75 8.67 -14.90
C GLY A 84 10.07 7.19 -14.61
N PHE A 85 9.29 6.51 -13.78
CA PHE A 85 9.40 5.04 -13.64
C PHE A 85 8.82 4.31 -14.86
N THR A 86 7.77 4.87 -15.48
CA THR A 86 7.09 4.27 -16.64
C THR A 86 6.92 5.28 -17.76
N GLU A 87 7.09 4.83 -19.00
CA GLU A 87 6.98 5.66 -20.20
C GLU A 87 5.59 6.27 -20.40
N ARG A 88 4.56 5.54 -19.96
CA ARG A 88 3.16 6.00 -19.94
C ARG A 88 2.52 5.72 -18.59
N LYS A 89 1.38 6.37 -18.35
CA LYS A 89 0.50 6.02 -17.22
C LYS A 89 -0.18 4.67 -17.48
N LEU A 90 0.20 3.67 -16.69
CA LEU A 90 -0.48 2.36 -16.65
C LEU A 90 -1.82 2.46 -15.91
N LYS A 91 -2.75 1.57 -16.24
CA LYS A 91 -3.96 1.32 -15.47
C LYS A 91 -3.68 0.28 -14.38
N PRO A 92 -4.49 0.23 -13.30
CA PRO A 92 -4.32 -0.78 -12.27
C PRO A 92 -4.37 -2.21 -12.80
N GLU A 93 -5.20 -2.49 -13.81
CA GLU A 93 -5.33 -3.80 -14.44
C GLU A 93 -4.06 -4.25 -15.18
N GLU A 94 -3.11 -3.33 -15.38
CA GLU A 94 -1.82 -3.56 -16.03
C GLU A 94 -0.69 -3.73 -15.00
N ASP A 95 -0.99 -3.91 -13.71
CA ASP A 95 0.00 -3.99 -12.64
C ASP A 95 1.05 -5.08 -12.83
N GLY A 96 0.68 -6.24 -13.39
CA GLY A 96 1.65 -7.28 -13.75
C GLY A 96 2.70 -6.83 -14.77
N SER A 97 2.40 -5.84 -15.63
CA SER A 97 3.36 -5.31 -16.60
C SER A 97 4.47 -4.45 -15.99
N LEU A 98 4.36 -4.09 -14.70
CA LEU A 98 5.38 -3.35 -13.98
C LEU A 98 6.71 -4.11 -13.86
N LEU A 99 6.68 -5.45 -13.96
CA LEU A 99 7.90 -6.26 -14.02
C LEU A 99 8.79 -5.90 -15.23
N ASN A 100 8.19 -5.49 -16.36
CA ASN A 100 8.95 -5.01 -17.53
C ASN A 100 9.73 -3.73 -17.25
N TYR A 101 9.35 -2.99 -16.20
CA TYR A 101 10.01 -1.77 -15.73
C TYR A 101 10.92 -2.05 -14.52
N LYS A 102 11.19 -3.34 -14.21
CA LYS A 102 11.90 -3.79 -13.01
C LYS A 102 11.25 -3.34 -11.70
N ILE A 103 9.92 -3.23 -11.68
CA ILE A 103 9.13 -2.80 -10.52
C ILE A 103 8.26 -3.96 -10.03
N GLY A 104 8.42 -4.33 -8.76
CA GLY A 104 7.55 -5.26 -8.05
C GLY A 104 6.54 -4.57 -7.14
N LEU A 105 5.51 -5.31 -6.76
CA LEU A 105 4.44 -4.87 -5.86
C LEU A 105 4.17 -5.94 -4.82
N MET A 106 4.20 -5.53 -3.56
CA MET A 106 3.88 -6.40 -2.41
C MET A 106 3.07 -5.61 -1.39
N ASN A 107 2.43 -6.32 -0.48
CA ASN A 107 1.99 -5.71 0.76
C ASN A 107 2.73 -6.30 1.95
N ILE A 108 2.97 -5.46 2.96
CA ILE A 108 3.64 -5.88 4.20
C ILE A 108 2.77 -6.79 5.08
N ARG A 109 1.44 -6.72 4.90
CA ARG A 109 0.43 -7.58 5.54
C ARG A 109 -0.25 -8.37 4.45
N THR A 110 -0.62 -9.62 4.68
CA THR A 110 -1.30 -10.45 3.67
C THR A 110 -2.74 -10.76 4.05
N LYS A 111 -3.04 -10.76 5.36
CA LYS A 111 -4.38 -11.04 5.89
C LYS A 111 -5.22 -9.78 6.07
N PHE A 112 -6.52 -9.96 5.91
CA PHE A 112 -7.50 -8.95 6.24
C PHE A 112 -7.73 -8.90 7.75
N THR A 113 -7.41 -7.76 8.35
CA THR A 113 -7.74 -7.47 9.76
C THR A 113 -8.93 -6.52 9.82
N GLN A 114 -9.98 -6.89 10.57
CA GLN A 114 -11.06 -5.95 10.86
C GLN A 114 -10.50 -4.77 11.66
N LYS A 115 -10.89 -3.55 11.30
CA LYS A 115 -10.38 -2.29 11.87
C LYS A 115 -10.40 -2.19 13.42
N ASN A 116 -11.18 -3.03 14.11
CA ASN A 116 -11.33 -3.05 15.56
C ASN A 116 -10.63 -4.23 16.25
N LEU A 117 -9.93 -5.08 15.49
CA LEU A 117 -9.13 -6.18 16.01
C LEU A 117 -7.66 -5.81 15.83
N ILE A 118 -6.89 -5.95 16.91
CA ILE A 118 -5.44 -5.87 16.87
C ILE A 118 -4.97 -7.30 16.69
N ASP A 119 -4.24 -7.57 15.61
CA ASP A 119 -3.62 -8.87 15.44
C ASP A 119 -2.57 -9.10 16.54
N PRO A 120 -2.43 -10.33 17.06
CA PRO A 120 -1.39 -10.65 18.02
C PRO A 120 0.00 -10.24 17.50
N LYS A 121 0.89 -9.76 18.37
CA LYS A 121 2.26 -9.35 17.99
C LYS A 121 3.01 -10.48 17.25
N GLU A 122 2.76 -11.74 17.64
CA GLU A 122 3.35 -12.91 16.99
C GLU A 122 2.88 -13.09 15.54
N GLU A 123 1.59 -12.90 15.24
CA GLU A 123 1.08 -12.95 13.86
C GLU A 123 1.65 -11.80 13.02
N ILE A 124 1.91 -10.64 13.63
CA ILE A 124 2.63 -9.56 12.97
C ILE A 124 4.07 -9.94 12.69
N ARG A 125 4.75 -10.56 13.65
CA ARG A 125 6.11 -11.03 13.46
C ARG A 125 6.23 -12.03 12.31
N GLU A 126 5.38 -13.07 12.29
CA GLU A 126 5.39 -14.10 11.24
C GLU A 126 5.21 -13.52 9.81
N GLU A 127 4.30 -12.55 9.64
CA GLU A 127 4.11 -11.90 8.34
C GLU A 127 5.32 -11.05 7.92
N ILE A 128 5.93 -10.33 8.87
CA ILE A 128 7.14 -9.53 8.60
C ILE A 128 8.33 -10.44 8.29
N GLU A 129 8.48 -11.55 8.99
CA GLU A 129 9.53 -12.55 8.72
C GLU A 129 9.36 -13.14 7.31
N THR A 130 8.13 -13.55 6.94
CA THR A 130 7.81 -14.03 5.59
C THR A 130 8.11 -12.97 4.52
N PHE A 131 7.80 -11.70 4.81
CA PHE A 131 8.13 -10.58 3.92
C PHE A 131 9.66 -10.46 3.75
N ILE A 132 10.42 -10.45 4.85
CA ILE A 132 11.89 -10.37 4.82
C ILE A 132 12.48 -11.54 4.03
N GLU A 133 12.01 -12.77 4.23
CA GLU A 133 12.47 -13.94 3.48
C GLU A 133 12.30 -13.77 1.97
N LYS A 134 11.16 -13.22 1.52
CA LYS A 134 10.95 -12.89 0.11
C LYS A 134 11.95 -11.86 -0.39
N ILE A 135 12.19 -10.79 0.38
CA ILE A 135 13.19 -9.78 0.01
C ILE A 135 14.59 -10.39 -0.10
N ARG A 136 14.98 -11.24 0.85
CA ARG A 136 16.27 -11.93 0.83
C ARG A 136 16.41 -12.89 -0.36
N LYS A 137 15.32 -13.54 -0.77
CA LYS A 137 15.28 -14.47 -1.92
C LYS A 137 15.31 -13.76 -3.27
N TYR A 138 14.45 -12.77 -3.47
CA TYR A 138 14.27 -12.10 -4.76
C TYR A 138 15.24 -10.95 -4.99
N LYS A 139 15.89 -10.46 -3.92
CA LYS A 139 17.02 -9.53 -3.97
C LYS A 139 16.75 -8.25 -4.77
N PRO A 140 15.62 -7.55 -4.53
CA PRO A 140 15.45 -6.25 -5.15
C PRO A 140 16.52 -5.28 -4.65
N LYS A 141 16.93 -4.32 -5.47
CA LYS A 141 17.87 -3.27 -5.05
C LYS A 141 17.26 -2.39 -3.95
N PHE A 142 15.99 -2.01 -4.12
CA PHE A 142 15.23 -1.21 -3.15
C PHE A 142 13.90 -1.87 -2.75
N ILE A 143 13.50 -1.63 -1.50
CA ILE A 143 12.08 -1.65 -1.11
C ILE A 143 11.61 -0.23 -0.80
N CYS A 144 10.45 0.14 -1.31
CA CYS A 144 9.85 1.45 -1.11
C CYS A 144 8.50 1.32 -0.40
N PHE A 145 8.45 1.68 0.88
CA PHE A 145 7.19 1.71 1.63
C PHE A 145 6.32 2.87 1.15
N ASN A 146 5.12 2.56 0.67
CA ASN A 146 4.12 3.52 0.23
C ASN A 146 3.26 3.99 1.42
N GLY A 147 3.86 4.84 2.25
CA GLY A 147 3.25 5.38 3.46
C GLY A 147 3.88 4.85 4.75
N LYS A 148 3.69 5.63 5.82
CA LYS A 148 4.33 5.40 7.12
C LYS A 148 3.82 4.15 7.85
N ASP A 149 2.57 3.74 7.62
CA ASP A 149 1.95 2.73 8.47
C ASP A 149 2.64 1.37 8.31
N GLY A 150 2.92 0.96 7.07
CA GLY A 150 3.62 -0.29 6.77
C GLY A 150 5.07 -0.24 7.20
N PHE A 151 5.72 0.91 7.00
CA PHE A 151 7.08 1.12 7.47
C PHE A 151 7.18 1.03 8.99
N ALA A 152 6.27 1.68 9.71
CA ALA A 152 6.23 1.62 11.16
C ALA A 152 6.00 0.19 11.65
N THR A 153 5.07 -0.56 11.03
CA THR A 153 4.85 -1.98 11.35
C THR A 153 6.12 -2.80 11.15
N PHE A 154 6.77 -2.65 10.00
CA PHE A 154 8.03 -3.32 9.69
C PHE A 154 9.12 -3.00 10.71
N MET A 155 9.34 -1.71 11.00
CA MET A 155 10.35 -1.26 11.95
C MET A 155 10.07 -1.73 13.39
N SER A 156 8.79 -1.82 13.77
CA SER A 156 8.40 -2.30 15.10
C SER A 156 8.73 -3.77 15.36
N ILE A 157 8.90 -4.56 14.29
CA ILE A 157 9.36 -5.94 14.39
C ILE A 157 10.87 -6.02 14.15
N LYS A 158 11.38 -5.41 13.08
CA LYS A 158 12.79 -5.51 12.69
C LYS A 158 13.75 -4.92 13.73
N ASN A 159 13.42 -3.76 14.29
CA ASN A 159 14.30 -3.03 15.21
C ASN A 159 13.68 -2.89 16.63
N ASP A 160 12.56 -3.58 16.90
CA ASP A 160 11.79 -3.51 18.17
C ASP A 160 11.52 -2.07 18.65
N VAL A 161 11.23 -1.16 17.71
CA VAL A 161 10.90 0.24 18.01
C VAL A 161 9.40 0.48 18.12
N ALA A 162 9.00 1.49 18.89
CA ALA A 162 7.58 1.82 19.05
C ALA A 162 6.90 2.18 17.71
N ILE A 163 5.70 1.61 17.48
CA ILE A 163 4.90 1.82 16.25
C ILE A 163 4.55 3.30 16.01
N ASN A 164 4.48 4.11 17.06
CA ASN A 164 4.14 5.53 17.00
C ASN A 164 5.36 6.45 16.82
N LYS A 165 6.57 5.88 16.66
CA LYS A 165 7.78 6.65 16.35
C LYS A 165 7.54 7.48 15.09
N LYS A 166 7.97 8.74 15.14
CA LYS A 166 7.98 9.61 13.95
C LYS A 166 9.15 9.19 13.05
N TYR A 167 8.86 9.01 11.77
CA TYR A 167 9.84 8.67 10.76
C TYR A 167 9.91 9.77 9.72
N GLU A 168 11.13 10.10 9.32
CA GLU A 168 11.38 10.96 8.17
C GLU A 168 11.15 10.17 6.88
N PHE A 169 10.61 10.83 5.86
CA PHE A 169 10.47 10.26 4.52
C PHE A 169 11.83 10.20 3.80
N GLY A 170 11.88 9.61 2.61
CA GLY A 170 13.12 9.51 1.83
C GLY A 170 13.90 8.22 2.10
N PHE A 171 15.19 8.23 1.73
CA PHE A 171 16.10 7.10 1.90
C PHE A 171 16.42 6.83 3.39
N LYS A 172 16.57 5.55 3.76
CA LYS A 172 16.94 5.11 5.12
C LYS A 172 18.37 4.56 5.10
N ASN A 173 19.36 5.43 5.33
CA ASN A 173 20.78 5.08 5.26
C ASN A 173 21.18 3.95 6.24
N ASP A 174 20.60 3.95 7.44
CA ASP A 174 20.99 3.04 8.52
C ASP A 174 20.22 1.71 8.52
N ASP A 175 19.26 1.54 7.61
CA ASP A 175 18.40 0.37 7.54
C ASP A 175 18.48 -0.33 6.19
N LYS A 176 18.75 -1.64 6.24
CA LYS A 176 18.84 -2.52 5.08
C LYS A 176 18.37 -3.94 5.40
N ILE A 177 18.21 -4.76 4.37
CA ILE A 177 17.96 -6.20 4.48
C ILE A 177 19.05 -6.94 3.70
N ASP A 178 19.99 -7.57 4.40
CA ASP A 178 21.05 -8.37 3.77
C ASP A 178 20.46 -9.60 3.06
N TRP A 179 20.96 -9.89 1.86
CA TRP A 179 20.52 -11.04 1.05
C TRP A 179 21.04 -12.37 1.60
N ILE A 180 20.43 -13.49 1.21
CA ILE A 180 20.76 -14.83 1.75
C ILE A 180 22.23 -15.22 1.52
N ASP A 181 22.81 -14.81 0.40
CA ASP A 181 24.17 -15.13 -0.02
C ASP A 181 25.21 -14.08 0.39
N GLU A 182 24.82 -13.10 1.22
CA GLU A 182 25.71 -12.09 1.84
C GLU A 182 26.51 -11.21 0.86
N ASN A 183 26.25 -11.30 -0.44
CA ASN A 183 26.92 -10.53 -1.49
C ASN A 183 26.23 -9.20 -1.81
N GLY A 184 25.22 -8.83 -1.03
CA GLY A 184 24.44 -7.63 -1.26
C GLY A 184 23.36 -7.43 -0.23
N PHE A 185 22.65 -6.33 -0.36
CA PHE A 185 21.57 -5.95 0.52
C PHE A 185 20.52 -5.13 -0.21
N THR A 186 19.31 -5.19 0.30
CA THR A 186 18.19 -4.36 -0.15
C THR A 186 18.18 -3.05 0.64
N LYS A 187 18.18 -1.93 -0.06
CA LYS A 187 18.04 -0.58 0.47
C LYS A 187 16.58 -0.26 0.81
N ILE A 188 16.34 0.59 1.82
CA ILE A 188 14.98 0.93 2.26
C ILE A 188 14.67 2.40 2.00
N TYR A 189 13.50 2.66 1.41
CA TYR A 189 12.98 3.99 1.14
C TYR A 189 11.56 4.16 1.70
N LEU A 190 11.24 5.34 2.23
CA LEU A 190 9.90 5.69 2.72
C LEU A 190 9.27 6.80 1.87
N LEU A 191 8.25 6.45 1.11
CA LEU A 191 7.46 7.37 0.29
C LEU A 191 6.22 7.86 1.07
N PRO A 192 5.78 9.13 0.91
CA PRO A 192 4.46 9.53 1.36
C PRO A 192 3.34 8.71 0.69
N SER A 193 2.29 8.37 1.43
CA SER A 193 1.24 7.52 0.90
C SER A 193 0.56 8.12 -0.35
N THR A 194 0.41 7.29 -1.39
CA THR A 194 -0.32 7.64 -2.62
C THR A 194 -1.84 7.52 -2.48
N GLY A 195 -2.34 7.06 -1.34
CA GLY A 195 -3.76 6.98 -1.06
C GLY A 195 -4.41 8.36 -1.02
N GLY A 196 -5.62 8.48 -1.61
CA GLY A 196 -6.33 9.76 -1.70
C GLY A 196 -6.80 10.35 -0.37
N LEU A 197 -6.72 9.59 0.73
CA LEU A 197 -6.99 10.07 2.09
C LEU A 197 -5.77 10.78 2.71
N ASN A 198 -4.58 10.63 2.13
CA ASN A 198 -3.40 11.32 2.61
C ASN A 198 -3.45 12.81 2.20
N SER A 199 -3.82 13.65 3.16
CA SER A 199 -3.83 15.11 3.04
C SER A 199 -2.54 15.77 3.56
N SER A 200 -1.61 15.00 4.15
CA SER A 200 -0.37 15.54 4.73
C SER A 200 0.65 15.94 3.68
N PHE A 201 0.51 15.47 2.43
CA PHE A 201 1.41 15.78 1.32
C PHE A 201 0.61 16.18 0.08
N ARG A 202 1.00 17.29 -0.53
CA ARG A 202 0.56 17.67 -1.87
C ARG A 202 1.13 16.70 -2.89
N TYR A 203 0.45 16.57 -4.02
CA TYR A 203 0.88 15.66 -5.09
C TYR A 203 2.30 15.95 -5.58
N ASP A 204 2.67 17.22 -5.76
CA ASP A 204 4.01 17.58 -6.23
C ASP A 204 5.10 17.19 -5.23
N GLU A 205 4.84 17.28 -3.93
CA GLU A 205 5.81 16.82 -2.91
C GLU A 205 6.02 15.31 -3.00
N LYS A 206 4.94 14.53 -3.18
CA LYS A 206 5.04 13.08 -3.39
C LYS A 206 5.87 12.75 -4.64
N LYS A 207 5.70 13.55 -5.70
CA LYS A 207 6.42 13.40 -6.97
C LYS A 207 7.90 13.66 -6.81
N GLU A 208 8.31 14.63 -6.01
CA GLU A 208 9.73 14.87 -5.74
C GLU A 208 10.38 13.72 -4.97
N PHE A 209 9.71 13.12 -3.96
CA PHE A 209 10.22 11.89 -3.34
C PHE A 209 10.31 10.72 -4.34
N ALA A 210 9.32 10.57 -5.22
CA ALA A 210 9.37 9.52 -6.24
C ALA A 210 10.54 9.73 -7.23
N LYS A 211 10.83 10.98 -7.63
CA LYS A 211 11.99 11.32 -8.46
C LYS A 211 13.31 11.08 -7.74
N GLU A 212 13.40 11.42 -6.45
CA GLU A 212 14.58 11.12 -5.62
C GLU A 212 14.88 9.61 -5.64
N LEU A 213 13.86 8.77 -5.38
CA LEU A 213 14.01 7.32 -5.46
C LEU A 213 14.45 6.85 -6.84
N LYS A 214 13.88 7.40 -7.92
CA LYS A 214 14.27 7.04 -9.29
C LYS A 214 15.74 7.40 -9.58
N SER A 215 16.20 8.55 -9.09
CA SER A 215 17.60 8.97 -9.20
C SER A 215 18.53 8.04 -8.41
N LEU A 216 18.16 7.66 -7.18
CA LEU A 216 18.94 6.72 -6.36
C LEU A 216 19.07 5.34 -7.04
N ILE A 217 18.00 4.84 -7.64
CA ILE A 217 18.01 3.59 -8.42
C ILE A 217 18.94 3.72 -9.62
N LYS A 218 18.89 4.86 -10.32
CA LYS A 218 19.76 5.09 -11.47
C LYS A 218 21.24 5.07 -11.05
N SER A 219 21.61 5.84 -10.03
CA SER A 219 22.99 5.84 -9.52
C SER A 219 23.45 4.45 -9.09
N ASP A 220 22.60 3.66 -8.44
CA ASP A 220 22.91 2.28 -8.05
C ASP A 220 23.08 1.32 -9.24
N ASN A 221 22.48 1.62 -10.40
CA ASN A 221 22.71 0.86 -11.62
C ASN A 221 24.04 1.27 -12.28
N ASP A 222 24.30 2.58 -12.36
CA ASP A 222 25.52 3.12 -12.96
C ASP A 222 26.78 2.67 -12.17
N ASP A 223 26.73 2.60 -10.83
CA ASP A 223 27.84 2.14 -9.97
C ASP A 223 28.22 0.66 -10.18
N VAL A 224 27.30 -0.17 -10.67
CA VAL A 224 27.55 -1.61 -10.93
C VAL A 224 28.21 -1.81 -12.29
N ASP A 225 27.78 -1.06 -13.30
CA ASP A 225 28.33 -1.17 -14.66
C ASP A 225 29.82 -0.78 -14.69
N ASP A 226 30.24 0.22 -13.89
CA ASP A 226 31.66 0.62 -13.78
C ASP A 226 32.55 -0.43 -13.08
N ALA A 227 31.98 -1.34 -12.27
CA ALA A 227 32.76 -2.34 -11.52
C ALA A 227 33.11 -3.58 -12.35
N ASP A 228 32.29 -3.92 -13.35
CA ASP A 228 32.53 -5.06 -14.24
C ASP A 228 33.55 -4.75 -15.34
N ASP A 229 33.74 -3.48 -15.72
CA ASP A 229 34.73 -3.03 -16.70
C ASP A 229 36.19 -3.09 -16.18
N VAL A 230 36.41 -3.31 -14.87
CA VAL A 230 37.76 -3.34 -14.26
C VAL A 230 38.38 -4.75 -14.22
N LYS A 231 37.68 -5.81 -14.66
CA LYS A 231 38.17 -7.20 -14.53
C LYS A 231 38.81 -7.84 -15.78
N ILE A 232 39.12 -7.09 -16.83
CA ILE A 232 39.91 -7.59 -17.96
C ILE A 232 41.19 -6.76 -18.09
N ILE A 233 42.17 -7.07 -17.24
CA ILE A 233 43.57 -6.84 -17.59
C ILE A 233 44.21 -8.22 -17.58
N ASP A 234 44.38 -8.75 -18.78
CA ASP A 234 45.08 -9.99 -19.07
C ASP A 234 46.47 -9.96 -18.40
N ASN A 235 46.73 -10.91 -17.51
CA ASN A 235 48.09 -11.26 -17.11
C ASN A 235 48.54 -12.43 -17.98
N ASP A 236 48.86 -12.13 -19.23
CA ASP A 236 49.72 -12.96 -20.07
C ASP A 236 50.95 -12.11 -20.44
N GLU A 237 52.02 -12.22 -19.64
CA GLU A 237 53.44 -12.30 -20.06
C GLU A 237 54.37 -12.52 -18.86
#